data_AF-A0A957G0G2-F1
#
_entry.id   AF-A0A957G0G2-F1
#
_cell.length_a   1.000
_cell.length_b   1.000
_cell.length_c   1.000
_cell.angle_alpha   90.00
_cell.angle_beta   90.00
_cell.angle_gamma   90.00
#
_symmetry.space_group_name_H-M   'P 1'
#
loop_
_entity.id
_entity.type
_entity.pdbx_description
1 polymer ?
#
loop_
_entity_poly.entity_id
_entity_poly.type
_entity_poly.pdbx_seq_one_letter_code
_entity_poly.pdbx_strand_id
1 'polypeptide(L)'
;MKRWPLMLIAACLVWCLAGCSGPPPAEIVATATLPVNTPPATAAAPPTATLAPTETLAPIPTATWTPPPTLPPTQTPAPQTTWADADPPAELAILDQWGGRTQGIAWLGEVAYVGVGPRVAALSVADPAAMAILGLSPVLPGIVTALEPAGDLLYVSLD
;
A
#
# COMPACT_ATOMS: atom_id res chain seq x y z
N MET A 1 -65.06 -10.54 6.67
CA MET A 1 -64.32 -9.53 7.45
C MET A 1 -62.93 -10.09 7.75
N LYS A 2 -61.90 -9.75 6.95
CA LYS A 2 -60.53 -10.26 7.13
C LYS A 2 -59.52 -9.20 6.66
N ARG A 3 -59.34 -8.15 7.47
CA ARG A 3 -58.39 -7.04 7.24
C ARG A 3 -57.02 -7.28 7.91
N TRP A 4 -56.77 -8.49 8.41
CA TRP A 4 -55.58 -8.82 9.19
C TRP A 4 -54.24 -8.80 8.42
N PRO A 5 -54.12 -9.20 7.13
CA PRO A 5 -52.81 -9.24 6.49
C PRO A 5 -52.24 -7.85 6.19
N LEU A 6 -53.09 -6.83 6.01
CA LEU A 6 -52.64 -5.45 5.73
C LEU A 6 -52.02 -4.78 6.97
N MET A 7 -52.48 -5.13 8.17
CA MET A 7 -51.94 -4.57 9.42
C MET A 7 -50.56 -5.14 9.76
N LEU A 8 -50.27 -6.39 9.40
CA LEU A 8 -48.94 -6.99 9.60
C LEU A 8 -47.88 -6.41 8.67
N ILE A 9 -48.24 -6.11 7.41
CA ILE A 9 -47.32 -5.48 6.45
C ILE A 9 -47.01 -4.03 6.88
N ALA A 10 -48.02 -3.28 7.35
CA ALA A 10 -47.82 -1.92 7.84
C ALA A 10 -46.95 -1.88 9.12
N ALA A 11 -47.13 -2.81 10.05
CA ALA A 11 -46.30 -2.91 11.25
C ALA A 11 -44.84 -3.26 10.92
N CYS A 12 -44.61 -4.12 9.93
CA CYS A 12 -43.25 -4.46 9.47
C CYS A 12 -42.54 -3.27 8.82
N LEU A 13 -43.26 -2.49 8.00
CA LEU A 13 -42.74 -1.27 7.38
C LEU A 13 -42.40 -0.17 8.39
N VAL A 14 -43.24 0.03 9.42
CA VAL A 14 -42.96 1.02 10.48
C VAL A 14 -41.77 0.57 11.34
N TRP A 15 -41.55 -0.73 11.55
CA TRP A 15 -40.42 -1.22 12.34
C TRP A 15 -39.09 -1.16 11.59
N CYS A 16 -39.08 -1.35 10.26
CA CYS A 16 -37.90 -1.08 9.43
C CYS A 16 -37.53 0.40 9.38
N LEU A 17 -38.49 1.32 9.48
CA LEU A 17 -38.25 2.77 9.40
C LEU A 17 -37.79 3.41 10.72
N ALA A 18 -38.00 2.77 11.87
CA ALA A 18 -37.67 3.33 13.19
C ALA A 18 -36.48 2.65 13.90
N GLY A 19 -35.90 1.59 13.33
CA GLY A 19 -34.99 0.67 14.06
C GLY A 19 -33.48 0.89 13.89
N CYS A 20 -33.00 1.75 12.99
CA CYS A 20 -31.56 1.94 12.76
C CYS A 20 -31.10 3.34 13.19
N SER A 21 -31.20 3.67 14.48
CA SER A 21 -30.53 4.85 15.04
C SER A 21 -29.82 4.50 16.36
N GLY A 22 -28.82 3.62 16.26
CA GLY A 22 -27.73 3.58 17.24
C GLY A 22 -26.68 4.62 16.82
N PRO A 23 -26.11 5.42 17.74
CA PRO A 23 -25.01 6.30 17.38
C PRO A 23 -23.80 5.44 16.93
N PRO A 24 -23.22 5.69 15.75
CA PRO A 24 -22.03 4.95 15.32
C PRO A 24 -20.86 5.25 16.27
N PRO A 25 -20.00 4.27 16.59
CA PRO A 25 -18.72 4.54 17.25
C PRO A 25 -17.92 5.49 16.36
N ALA A 26 -17.21 6.44 16.96
CA ALA A 26 -16.50 7.52 16.29
C ALA A 26 -15.65 7.02 15.10
N GLU A 27 -16.21 7.08 13.89
CA GLU A 27 -15.51 6.84 12.65
C GLU A 27 -14.57 8.02 12.38
N ILE A 28 -13.27 7.72 12.34
CA ILE A 28 -12.29 8.67 11.83
C ILE A 28 -12.51 8.74 10.31
N VAL A 29 -13.20 9.80 9.88
CA VAL A 29 -13.40 10.15 8.48
C VAL A 29 -12.06 10.55 7.88
N ALA A 30 -11.40 9.61 7.19
CA ALA A 30 -10.22 9.91 6.39
C ALA A 30 -10.67 10.33 4.98
N THR A 31 -10.67 11.64 4.70
CA THR A 31 -10.90 12.17 3.35
C THR A 31 -9.63 11.96 2.53
N ALA A 32 -9.67 11.09 1.51
CA ALA A 32 -8.57 10.91 0.56
C ALA A 32 -8.95 11.53 -0.78
N THR A 33 -8.32 12.65 -1.14
CA THR A 33 -8.38 13.22 -2.49
C THR A 33 -7.22 12.67 -3.31
N LEU A 34 -7.50 11.87 -4.35
CA LEU A 34 -6.48 11.35 -5.26
C LEU A 34 -6.27 12.31 -6.44
N PRO A 35 -5.04 12.79 -6.72
CA PRO A 35 -4.77 13.57 -7.91
C PRO A 35 -4.75 12.66 -9.16
N VAL A 36 -5.53 13.03 -10.18
CA VAL A 36 -5.48 12.43 -11.52
C VAL A 36 -4.17 12.85 -12.19
N ASN A 37 -3.22 11.92 -12.32
CA ASN A 37 -2.07 12.09 -13.20
C ASN A 37 -2.39 11.46 -14.56
N THR A 38 -2.49 12.29 -15.60
CA THR A 38 -2.57 11.86 -16.99
C THR A 38 -1.24 11.22 -17.40
N PRO A 39 -1.19 9.94 -17.82
CA PRO A 39 0.05 9.35 -18.27
C PRO A 39 0.47 9.94 -19.63
N PRO A 40 1.76 10.24 -19.86
CA PRO A 40 2.26 10.55 -21.20
C PRO A 40 2.25 9.26 -22.04
N ALA A 41 1.50 9.28 -23.14
CA ALA A 41 1.49 8.21 -24.13
C ALA A 41 2.79 8.25 -24.95
N THR A 42 3.74 7.36 -24.69
CA THR A 42 4.73 6.87 -25.68
C THR A 42 5.38 5.59 -25.14
N ALA A 43 4.87 4.43 -25.56
CA ALA A 43 5.60 3.17 -25.44
C ALA A 43 6.52 3.04 -26.67
N ALA A 44 7.79 3.39 -26.52
CA ALA A 44 8.82 3.06 -27.49
C ALA A 44 9.18 1.57 -27.35
N ALA A 45 9.28 0.86 -28.48
CA ALA A 45 9.67 -0.55 -28.52
C ALA A 45 11.04 -0.79 -27.85
N PRO A 46 11.26 -1.94 -27.20
CA PRO A 46 12.56 -2.26 -26.61
C PRO A 46 13.65 -2.37 -27.69
N PRO A 47 14.85 -1.80 -27.49
CA PRO A 47 15.93 -1.96 -28.44
C PRO A 47 16.44 -3.42 -28.42
N THR A 48 16.58 -4.00 -29.60
CA THR A 48 17.26 -5.28 -29.83
C THR A 48 18.71 -5.18 -29.33
N ALA A 49 19.08 -5.98 -28.33
CA ALA A 49 20.46 -6.05 -27.85
C ALA A 49 21.35 -6.75 -28.88
N THR A 50 22.28 -6.01 -29.47
CA THR A 50 23.39 -6.54 -30.27
C THR A 50 24.48 -7.07 -29.33
N LEU A 51 24.82 -8.36 -29.44
CA LEU A 51 25.93 -8.95 -28.69
C LEU A 51 27.27 -8.38 -29.17
N ALA A 52 28.03 -7.78 -28.25
CA ALA A 52 29.38 -7.29 -28.51
C ALA A 52 30.40 -8.46 -28.61
N PRO A 53 31.50 -8.32 -29.37
CA PRO A 53 32.49 -9.37 -29.52
C PRO A 53 33.34 -9.57 -28.27
N THR A 54 33.72 -10.83 -28.02
CA THR A 54 34.64 -11.28 -26.98
C THR A 54 35.98 -10.54 -27.07
N GLU A 55 36.35 -9.77 -26.04
CA GLU A 55 37.70 -9.23 -25.91
C GLU A 55 38.69 -10.30 -25.41
N THR A 56 39.81 -10.41 -26.11
CA THR A 56 40.97 -11.23 -25.74
C THR A 56 41.73 -10.54 -24.60
N LEU A 57 41.73 -11.14 -23.41
CA LEU A 57 42.45 -10.62 -22.24
C LEU A 57 43.97 -10.65 -22.46
N ALA A 58 44.63 -9.51 -22.21
CA ALA A 58 46.09 -9.40 -22.16
C ALA A 58 46.68 -10.12 -20.92
N PRO A 59 47.94 -10.60 -20.96
CA PRO A 59 48.54 -11.27 -19.81
C PRO A 59 48.78 -10.29 -18.64
N ILE A 60 48.43 -10.73 -17.44
CA ILE A 60 48.56 -9.97 -16.19
C ILE A 60 50.05 -9.89 -15.81
N PRO A 61 50.62 -8.72 -15.49
CA PRO A 61 52.00 -8.61 -15.05
C PRO A 61 52.19 -9.25 -13.67
N THR A 62 53.24 -10.05 -13.52
CA THR A 62 53.63 -10.66 -12.24
C THR A 62 54.13 -9.58 -11.28
N ALA A 63 53.37 -9.31 -10.21
CA ALA A 63 53.80 -8.41 -9.15
C ALA A 63 54.82 -9.11 -8.23
N THR A 64 56.00 -8.52 -8.07
CA THR A 64 57.00 -8.96 -7.08
C THR A 64 56.57 -8.48 -5.68
N TRP A 65 56.14 -9.42 -4.83
CA TRP A 65 55.75 -9.11 -3.46
C TRP A 65 56.97 -8.72 -2.62
N THR A 66 56.92 -7.51 -2.05
CA THR A 66 57.84 -7.10 -0.98
C THR A 66 57.14 -7.40 0.34
N PRO A 67 57.73 -8.18 1.27
CA PRO A 67 57.06 -8.49 2.53
C PRO A 67 56.87 -7.21 3.36
N PRO A 68 55.67 -7.00 3.94
CA PRO A 68 55.41 -5.83 4.78
C PRO A 68 56.27 -5.87 6.05
N PRO A 69 56.67 -4.72 6.61
CA PRO A 69 57.42 -4.68 7.86
C PRO A 69 56.58 -5.24 9.02
N THR A 70 57.18 -6.08 9.86
CA THR A 70 56.54 -6.60 11.07
C THR A 70 56.40 -5.48 12.11
N LEU A 71 55.19 -4.95 12.27
CA LEU A 71 54.87 -4.00 13.34
C LEU A 71 54.73 -4.74 14.68
N PRO A 72 55.17 -4.16 15.81
CA PRO A 72 54.93 -4.73 17.14
C PRO A 72 53.42 -4.85 17.41
N PRO A 73 52.97 -5.83 18.22
CA PRO A 73 51.55 -6.04 18.49
C PRO A 73 50.97 -4.83 19.23
N THR A 74 50.25 -3.98 18.51
CA THR A 74 49.37 -2.98 19.12
C THR A 74 48.27 -3.73 19.85
N GLN A 75 48.19 -3.58 21.18
CA GLN A 75 47.08 -4.13 21.93
C GLN A 75 45.77 -3.56 21.38
N THR A 76 44.92 -4.42 20.84
CA THR A 76 43.57 -4.04 20.44
C THR A 76 42.81 -3.67 21.71
N PRO A 77 42.31 -2.43 21.85
CA PRO A 77 41.50 -2.08 23.01
C PRO A 77 40.31 -3.02 23.08
N ALA A 78 40.06 -3.63 24.24
CA ALA A 78 38.86 -4.42 24.46
C ALA A 78 37.62 -3.55 24.18
N PRO A 79 36.58 -4.07 23.51
CA PRO A 79 35.36 -3.32 23.27
C PRO A 79 34.75 -2.94 24.63
N GLN A 80 34.83 -1.66 24.98
CA GLN A 80 34.18 -1.13 26.18
C GLN A 80 32.68 -1.03 25.88
N THR A 81 31.90 -2.00 26.35
CA THR A 81 30.43 -1.94 26.29
C THR A 81 29.93 -1.01 27.40
N THR A 82 30.19 0.29 27.24
CA THR A 82 29.40 1.29 27.95
C THR A 82 28.12 1.41 27.14
N TRP A 83 27.01 0.85 27.65
CA TRP A 83 25.69 1.23 27.17
C TRP A 83 25.55 2.71 27.50
N ALA A 84 25.99 3.58 26.59
CA ALA A 84 25.64 4.99 26.63
C ALA A 84 24.11 5.06 26.71
N ASP A 85 23.59 6.05 27.44
CA ASP A 85 22.17 6.39 27.36
C ASP A 85 21.78 6.40 25.89
N ALA A 86 20.76 5.60 25.54
CA ALA A 86 20.35 5.44 24.16
C ALA A 86 20.08 6.82 23.57
N ASP A 87 20.59 7.07 22.36
CA ASP A 87 20.13 8.19 21.55
C ASP A 87 18.60 8.22 21.58
N PRO A 88 17.97 9.42 21.55
CA PRO A 88 16.52 9.52 21.52
C PRO A 88 15.98 8.60 20.42
N PRO A 89 14.84 7.92 20.66
CA PRO A 89 14.33 6.91 19.73
C PRO A 89 14.23 7.53 18.34
N ALA A 90 14.90 6.92 17.37
CA ALA A 90 14.82 7.35 15.98
C ALA A 90 13.36 7.29 15.54
N GLU A 91 12.84 8.41 15.01
CA GLU A 91 11.50 8.45 14.44
C GLU A 91 11.52 7.74 13.09
N LEU A 92 10.82 6.61 13.01
CA LEU A 92 10.70 5.84 11.78
C LEU A 92 9.51 6.36 10.97
N ALA A 93 9.78 6.92 9.80
CA ALA A 93 8.75 7.29 8.84
C ALA A 93 8.47 6.14 7.87
N ILE A 94 7.19 5.80 7.69
CA ILE A 94 6.77 4.88 6.62
C ILE A 94 6.90 5.62 5.29
N LEU A 95 7.86 5.20 4.47
CA LEU A 95 8.08 5.79 3.15
C LEU A 95 7.08 5.24 2.13
N ASP A 96 6.83 3.94 2.16
CA ASP A 96 5.85 3.28 1.31
C ASP A 96 5.42 1.93 1.90
N GLN A 97 4.32 1.37 1.40
CA GLN A 97 3.86 0.05 1.76
C GLN A 97 3.34 -0.70 0.54
N TRP A 98 3.95 -1.86 0.28
CA TRP A 98 3.55 -2.75 -0.80
C TRP A 98 2.89 -4.00 -0.25
N GLY A 99 1.70 -4.31 -0.77
CA GLY A 99 0.93 -5.50 -0.40
C GLY A 99 0.21 -5.40 0.94
N GLY A 100 -0.27 -6.55 1.40
CA GLY A 100 -1.18 -6.67 2.54
C GLY A 100 -2.33 -7.62 2.21
N ARG A 101 -3.19 -7.87 3.19
CA ARG A 101 -4.37 -8.70 2.96
C ARG A 101 -5.35 -7.92 2.08
N THR A 102 -5.71 -8.49 0.94
CA THR A 102 -6.70 -7.90 0.03
C THR A 102 -8.11 -8.21 0.54
N GLN A 103 -8.83 -7.20 1.00
CA GLN A 103 -10.18 -7.29 1.58
C GLN A 103 -10.96 -6.04 1.27
N GLY A 104 -12.29 -6.16 1.23
CA GLY A 104 -13.16 -5.05 0.84
C GLY A 104 -12.97 -4.71 -0.64
N ILE A 105 -13.97 -5.01 -1.44
CA ILE A 105 -14.01 -4.61 -2.85
C ILE A 105 -15.36 -3.96 -3.08
N ALA A 106 -15.33 -2.76 -3.65
CA ALA A 106 -16.52 -2.05 -4.09
C ALA A 106 -16.22 -1.34 -5.41
N TRP A 107 -17.24 -0.91 -6.14
CA TRP A 107 -17.06 -0.22 -7.41
C TRP A 107 -18.06 0.91 -7.57
N LEU A 108 -17.65 1.94 -8.29
CA LEU A 108 -18.48 3.07 -8.68
C LEU A 108 -18.19 3.38 -10.15
N GLY A 109 -19.16 3.06 -11.03
CA GLY A 109 -18.96 3.17 -12.47
C GLY A 109 -17.86 2.23 -12.96
N GLU A 110 -16.85 2.80 -13.63
CA GLU A 110 -15.69 2.06 -14.19
C GLU A 110 -14.48 2.05 -13.24
N VAL A 111 -14.67 2.45 -11.99
CA VAL A 111 -13.62 2.44 -10.96
C VAL A 111 -13.94 1.39 -9.91
N ALA A 112 -13.00 0.47 -9.70
CA ALA A 112 -13.01 -0.46 -8.58
C ALA A 112 -12.12 0.06 -7.45
N TYR A 113 -12.61 0.01 -6.22
CA TYR A 113 -11.85 0.29 -5.01
C TYR A 113 -11.55 -1.03 -4.31
N VAL A 114 -10.29 -1.25 -3.98
CA VAL A 114 -9.81 -2.50 -3.38
C VAL A 114 -8.99 -2.16 -2.15
N GLY A 115 -9.36 -2.71 -1.01
CA GLY A 115 -8.55 -2.63 0.21
C GLY A 115 -7.36 -3.59 0.11
N VAL A 116 -6.15 -3.07 0.32
CA VAL A 116 -4.90 -3.81 0.33
C VAL A 116 -4.16 -3.44 1.62
N GLY A 117 -4.32 -4.28 2.65
CA GLY A 117 -3.80 -3.95 3.99
C GLY A 117 -4.43 -2.67 4.54
N PRO A 118 -3.64 -1.69 5.01
CA PRO A 118 -4.12 -0.40 5.49
C PRO A 118 -4.23 0.66 4.37
N ARG A 119 -4.31 0.25 3.09
CA ARG A 119 -4.51 1.19 1.98
C ARG A 119 -5.71 0.80 1.14
N VAL A 120 -6.26 1.78 0.44
CA VAL A 120 -7.24 1.57 -0.63
C VAL A 120 -6.59 1.91 -1.96
N ALA A 121 -6.70 0.99 -2.91
CA ALA A 121 -6.33 1.21 -4.30
C ALA A 121 -7.58 1.50 -5.13
N ALA A 122 -7.54 2.55 -5.94
CA ALA A 122 -8.51 2.80 -7.00
C ALA A 122 -7.97 2.23 -8.31
N LEU A 123 -8.76 1.42 -9.00
CA LEU A 123 -8.39 0.74 -10.24
C LEU A 123 -9.41 1.08 -11.32
N SER A 124 -8.94 1.39 -12.52
CA SER A 124 -9.78 1.43 -13.71
C SER A 124 -10.09 0.00 -14.14
N VAL A 125 -11.38 -0.28 -14.31
CA VAL A 125 -11.91 -1.56 -14.79
C VAL A 125 -12.68 -1.42 -16.10
N ALA A 126 -12.47 -0.31 -16.82
CA ALA A 126 -13.09 -0.05 -18.13
C ALA A 126 -12.72 -1.11 -19.18
N ASP A 127 -11.44 -1.53 -19.19
CA ASP A 127 -10.96 -2.66 -19.97
C ASP A 127 -10.37 -3.73 -19.04
N PRO A 128 -11.04 -4.89 -18.86
CA PRO A 128 -10.54 -5.95 -17.99
C PRO A 128 -9.24 -6.59 -18.48
N ALA A 129 -8.89 -6.45 -19.77
CA ALA A 129 -7.60 -6.91 -20.30
C ALA A 129 -6.47 -5.89 -20.04
N ALA A 130 -6.81 -4.66 -19.67
CA ALA A 130 -5.88 -3.55 -19.45
C ALA A 130 -6.25 -2.73 -18.20
N MET A 131 -6.46 -3.41 -17.07
CA MET A 131 -6.70 -2.73 -15.79
C MET A 131 -5.49 -1.89 -15.37
N ALA A 132 -5.75 -0.72 -14.80
CA ALA A 132 -4.72 0.21 -14.35
C ALA A 132 -5.04 0.78 -12.97
N ILE A 133 -4.02 0.93 -12.12
CA ILE A 133 -4.17 1.62 -10.83
C ILE A 133 -4.27 3.13 -11.10
N LEU A 134 -5.38 3.73 -10.68
CA LEU A 134 -5.65 5.17 -10.78
C LEU A 134 -5.06 5.94 -9.61
N GLY A 135 -4.95 5.31 -8.43
CA GLY A 135 -4.31 5.92 -7.26
C GLY A 135 -4.35 5.03 -6.02
N LEU A 136 -3.62 5.46 -4.99
CA LEU A 136 -3.54 4.80 -3.69
C LEU A 136 -3.82 5.82 -2.58
N SER A 137 -4.58 5.42 -1.56
CA SER A 137 -4.74 6.20 -0.34
C SER A 137 -3.40 6.30 0.42
N PRO A 138 -3.26 7.29 1.33
CA PRO A 138 -2.28 7.20 2.41
C PRO A 138 -2.46 5.91 3.24
N VAL A 139 -1.45 5.58 4.03
CA VAL A 139 -1.55 4.50 5.02
C VAL A 139 -2.60 4.89 6.07
N LEU A 140 -3.64 4.09 6.18
CA LEU A 140 -4.71 4.23 7.16
C LEU A 140 -4.26 3.68 8.53
N PRO A 141 -4.88 4.11 9.63
CA PRO A 141 -4.50 3.69 10.97
C PRO A 141 -4.85 2.22 11.29
N GLY A 142 -5.60 1.53 10.42
CA GLY A 142 -6.03 0.15 10.60
C GLY A 142 -6.12 -0.60 9.26
N ILE A 143 -6.43 -1.89 9.33
CA ILE A 143 -6.54 -2.73 8.12
C ILE A 143 -7.93 -2.57 7.51
N VAL A 144 -8.00 -2.37 6.19
CA VAL A 144 -9.27 -2.25 5.48
C VAL A 144 -10.04 -3.56 5.53
N THR A 145 -11.29 -3.49 5.98
CA THR A 145 -12.20 -4.65 6.09
C THR A 145 -13.39 -4.56 5.14
N ALA A 146 -13.94 -3.36 4.94
CA ALA A 146 -15.04 -3.11 4.02
C ALA A 146 -14.94 -1.72 3.37
N LEU A 147 -15.60 -1.57 2.22
CA LEU A 147 -15.63 -0.36 1.41
C LEU A 147 -17.06 -0.11 0.94
N GLU A 148 -17.54 1.13 1.05
CA GLU A 148 -18.88 1.54 0.58
C GLU A 148 -18.79 2.90 -0.13
N PRO A 149 -18.90 2.94 -1.47
CA PRO A 149 -18.89 4.19 -2.23
C PRO A 149 -20.22 4.92 -2.13
N ALA A 150 -20.18 6.23 -1.90
CA ALA A 150 -21.33 7.11 -1.77
C ALA A 150 -21.10 8.42 -2.52
N GLY A 151 -21.43 8.44 -3.80
CA GLY A 151 -21.15 9.57 -4.68
C GLY A 151 -19.64 9.81 -4.78
N ASP A 152 -19.17 10.98 -4.35
CA ASP A 152 -17.74 11.34 -4.39
C ASP A 152 -16.95 10.87 -3.15
N LEU A 153 -17.61 10.19 -2.21
CA LEU A 153 -17.00 9.67 -1.00
C LEU A 153 -16.86 8.16 -1.04
N LEU A 154 -15.82 7.65 -0.39
CA LEU A 154 -15.65 6.22 -0.11
C LEU A 154 -15.56 6.04 1.40
N TYR A 155 -16.55 5.36 1.98
CA TYR A 155 -16.50 4.96 3.37
C TYR A 155 -15.62 3.70 3.50
N VAL A 156 -14.76 3.69 4.51
CA VAL A 156 -13.78 2.64 4.75
C VAL A 156 -13.92 2.14 6.18
N SER A 157 -14.23 0.85 6.33
CA SER A 157 -14.24 0.20 7.64
C SER A 157 -12.85 -0.37 7.94
N LEU A 158 -12.40 -0.21 9.19
CA LEU A 158 -11.09 -0.63 9.68
C LEU A 158 -11.24 -1.65 10.83
N ASP A 159 -10.30 -2.58 10.94
CA ASP A 159 -10.10 -3.44 12.13
C ASP A 159 -9.27 -2.73 13.22
#